data_AF-A0A2N9LNS6-F1
#
_entry.id   AF-A0A2N9LNS6-F1
#
_cell.length_a   1.000
_cell.length_b   1.000
_cell.length_c   1.000
_cell.angle_alpha   90.00
_cell.angle_beta   90.00
_cell.angle_gamma   90.00
#
_symmetry.space_group_name_H-M   'P 1'
#
loop_
_entity.id
_entity.type
_entity.pdbx_description
1 polymer ?
#
loop_
_entity_poly.entity_id
_entity_poly.type
_entity_poly.pdbx_seq_one_letter_code
_entity_poly.pdbx_strand_id
1 'polypeptide(L)'
;MKFNKVSQLLLVSFLGLIVATGLSGCYLVTIAYVYVACSKGTGAGSAGQIYTYDVDGTSGALRVGPAPISSGGTLPVSMATTGNFYHLYVANQGNDSVVHFSIDDHGNLSQKESVTLSTAPVSIAVNQANTYLYVLSGTTSATLTEYPINNLGVIGSAAATVSLTLPGFASDTIVPTGVTVLANSGAVYVAAYDKSSYNPGGSTSSDANPGWVFGYAVGSSGALTPVSGSPYQAGVKPSALTTDPVNRFVYVTDYASNELIGYTVMANDSLNFLVNGPFKTGNEPTALAIDPRGIYIYLSNSLDSSVSAYSIALPTGTPSTIVNSTASAGNSTDTQPVSIVVDPALGRYVYTANYLGNSLSGFRLNPETGALSELQATPYPTGVNPTALAAVPHGNHASQSVTP
;
A
#
# COMPACT_ATOMS: atom_id res chain seq x y z
N MET A 1 56.80 23.31 35.01
CA MET A 1 57.50 23.04 33.75
C MET A 1 56.94 23.95 32.66
N LYS A 2 57.75 24.83 32.07
CA LYS A 2 57.35 25.66 30.91
C LYS A 2 57.52 24.83 29.65
N PHE A 3 56.42 24.40 29.03
CA PHE A 3 56.47 23.70 27.74
C PHE A 3 56.96 24.65 26.65
N ASN A 4 57.85 24.17 25.77
CA ASN A 4 58.33 24.94 24.63
C ASN A 4 57.18 25.15 23.60
N LYS A 5 57.26 26.21 22.80
CA LYS A 5 56.19 26.61 21.86
C LYS A 5 55.80 25.49 20.87
N VAL A 6 56.71 24.57 20.58
CA VAL A 6 56.47 23.41 19.69
C VAL A 6 55.63 22.33 20.36
N SER A 7 55.84 22.06 21.66
CA SER A 7 55.03 21.08 22.42
C SER A 7 53.60 21.58 22.65
N GLN A 8 53.40 22.90 22.76
CA GLN A 8 52.05 23.49 22.82
C GLN A 8 51.30 23.34 21.49
N LEU A 9 51.99 23.49 20.35
CA LEU A 9 51.38 23.30 19.03
C LEU A 9 50.95 21.85 18.79
N LEU A 10 51.78 20.88 19.21
CA LEU A 10 51.46 19.45 19.12
C LEU A 10 50.31 19.05 20.04
N LEU A 11 50.23 19.61 21.25
CA LEU A 11 49.13 19.34 22.18
C LEU A 11 47.79 19.90 21.67
N VAL A 12 47.79 21.09 21.06
CA VAL A 12 46.60 21.69 20.44
C VAL A 12 46.18 20.94 19.18
N SER A 13 47.14 20.41 18.40
CA SER A 13 46.83 19.59 17.21
C SER A 13 46.27 18.20 17.57
N PHE A 14 46.76 17.57 18.64
CA PHE A 14 46.20 16.32 19.15
C PHE A 14 44.82 16.50 19.80
N LEU A 15 44.59 17.57 20.57
CA LEU A 15 43.25 17.89 21.08
C LEU A 15 42.29 18.25 19.94
N GLY A 16 42.74 18.99 18.92
CA GLY A 16 41.94 19.32 17.74
C GLY A 16 41.56 18.08 16.92
N LEU A 17 42.46 17.09 16.81
CA LEU A 17 42.19 15.83 16.12
C LEU A 17 41.27 14.90 16.93
N ILE A 18 41.37 14.90 18.27
CA ILE A 18 40.45 14.14 19.16
C ILE A 18 39.06 14.79 19.23
N VAL A 19 38.97 16.12 19.14
CA VAL A 19 37.70 16.83 18.99
C VAL A 19 37.12 16.61 17.59
N ALA A 20 37.94 16.58 16.54
CA ALA A 20 37.49 16.28 15.17
C ALA A 20 37.06 14.81 14.96
N THR A 21 37.61 13.85 15.70
CA THR A 21 37.14 12.45 15.69
C THR A 21 36.04 12.16 16.71
N GLY A 22 35.82 13.07 17.66
CA GLY A 22 34.71 13.05 18.63
C GLY A 22 33.47 13.85 18.22
N LEU A 23 33.56 14.68 17.17
CA LEU A 23 32.41 15.31 16.52
C LEU A 23 31.66 14.29 15.67
N SER A 24 30.73 13.58 16.33
CA SER A 24 29.49 13.04 15.77
C SER A 24 29.62 12.49 14.35
N GLY A 25 30.07 11.24 14.22
CA GLY A 25 29.57 10.43 13.11
C GLY A 25 28.04 10.51 13.15
N CYS A 26 27.44 11.11 12.13
CA CYS A 26 25.99 11.12 11.97
C CYS A 26 25.58 9.67 11.84
N TYR A 27 25.22 9.03 12.95
CA TYR A 27 24.74 7.65 12.92
C TYR A 27 23.43 7.67 12.16
N LEU A 28 23.50 7.20 10.92
CA LEU A 28 22.37 6.98 10.06
C LEU A 28 21.51 5.88 10.69
N VAL A 29 20.43 6.26 11.37
CA VAL A 29 19.50 5.33 12.02
C VAL A 29 18.48 4.88 10.98
N THR A 30 18.37 3.57 10.74
CA THR A 30 17.27 3.00 9.94
C THR A 30 16.04 2.85 10.83
N ILE A 31 14.91 3.42 10.43
CA ILE A 31 13.62 3.34 11.16
C ILE A 31 12.63 2.35 10.58
N ALA A 32 12.78 2.04 9.30
CA ALA A 32 11.87 1.24 8.52
C ALA A 32 12.57 0.78 7.24
N TYR A 33 11.92 -0.15 6.56
CA TYR A 33 12.28 -0.67 5.25
C TYR A 33 11.13 -0.42 4.29
N VAL A 34 11.45 0.00 3.07
CA VAL A 34 10.50 0.08 1.95
C VAL A 34 10.90 -0.95 0.91
N TYR A 35 10.01 -1.89 0.65
CA TYR A 35 10.12 -2.87 -0.42
C TYR A 35 9.38 -2.37 -1.65
N VAL A 36 10.00 -2.51 -2.82
CA VAL A 36 9.43 -2.11 -4.11
C VAL A 36 9.46 -3.31 -5.04
N ALA A 37 8.30 -3.70 -5.55
CA ALA A 37 8.23 -4.67 -6.62
C ALA A 37 8.40 -3.97 -7.97
N CYS A 38 9.36 -4.42 -8.77
CA CYS A 38 9.66 -3.93 -10.10
C CYS A 38 9.69 -5.09 -11.11
N SER A 39 9.67 -4.77 -12.39
CA SER A 39 10.04 -5.71 -13.45
C SER A 39 11.53 -5.56 -13.80
N LYS A 40 12.22 -6.65 -14.16
CA LYS A 40 13.61 -6.63 -14.64
C LYS A 40 13.74 -6.03 -16.05
N GLY A 41 12.62 -5.91 -16.75
CA GLY A 41 12.51 -5.37 -18.10
C GLY A 41 11.10 -4.84 -18.35
N THR A 42 10.84 -4.34 -19.56
CA THR A 42 9.59 -3.64 -19.90
C THR A 42 8.48 -4.57 -20.42
N GLY A 43 8.76 -5.86 -20.64
CA GLY A 43 7.81 -6.82 -21.18
C GLY A 43 7.03 -7.60 -20.11
N ALA A 44 5.84 -8.08 -20.43
CA ALA A 44 4.97 -8.84 -19.51
C ALA A 44 5.58 -10.16 -18.97
N GLY A 45 6.57 -10.73 -19.67
CA GLY A 45 7.33 -11.91 -19.22
C GLY A 45 8.59 -11.58 -18.41
N SER A 46 8.82 -10.31 -18.08
CA SER A 46 10.03 -9.90 -17.35
C SER A 46 10.01 -10.45 -15.93
N ALA A 47 11.14 -11.04 -15.52
CA ALA A 47 11.33 -11.49 -14.15
C ALA A 47 11.05 -10.34 -13.18
N GLY A 48 10.23 -10.55 -12.16
CA GLY A 48 10.00 -9.54 -11.14
C GLY A 48 11.18 -9.46 -10.17
N GLN A 49 11.48 -8.26 -9.70
CA GLN A 49 12.52 -7.99 -8.72
C GLN A 49 11.94 -7.25 -7.53
N ILE A 50 12.53 -7.45 -6.35
CA ILE A 50 12.22 -6.69 -5.15
C ILE A 50 13.44 -5.85 -4.79
N TYR A 51 13.28 -4.53 -4.82
CA TYR A 51 14.25 -3.57 -4.33
C TYR A 51 13.95 -3.25 -2.87
N THR A 52 14.98 -3.14 -2.04
CA THR A 52 14.84 -2.80 -0.62
C THR A 52 15.52 -1.46 -0.36
N TYR A 53 14.85 -0.59 0.37
CA TYR A 53 15.40 0.70 0.80
C TYR A 53 15.32 0.83 2.31
N ASP A 54 16.40 1.31 2.92
CA ASP A 54 16.43 1.70 4.32
C ASP A 54 15.91 3.13 4.47
N VAL A 55 14.97 3.33 5.40
CA VAL A 55 14.44 4.65 5.69
C VAL A 55 15.28 5.34 6.76
N ASP A 56 15.85 6.50 6.41
CA ASP A 56 16.56 7.33 7.38
C ASP A 56 15.63 7.89 8.47
N GLY A 57 16.02 7.76 9.73
CA GLY A 57 15.14 8.06 10.85
C GLY A 57 14.85 9.53 11.13
N THR A 58 15.68 10.42 10.59
CA THR A 58 15.52 11.87 10.79
C THR A 58 14.90 12.50 9.55
N SER A 59 15.48 12.21 8.39
CA SER A 59 15.09 12.83 7.13
C SER A 59 14.00 12.05 6.41
N GLY A 60 13.81 10.76 6.68
CA GLY A 60 12.97 9.87 5.87
C GLY A 60 13.60 9.50 4.53
N ALA A 61 14.81 9.99 4.23
CA ALA A 61 15.44 9.73 2.95
C ALA A 61 15.68 8.22 2.76
N LEU A 62 15.42 7.74 1.55
CA LEU A 62 15.62 6.33 1.21
C LEU A 62 17.07 6.09 0.82
N ARG A 63 17.70 5.13 1.49
CA ARG A 63 19.02 4.59 1.13
C ARG A 63 18.84 3.25 0.46
N VAL A 64 19.60 2.99 -0.61
CA VAL A 64 19.58 1.69 -1.26
C VAL A 64 20.08 0.63 -0.27
N GLY A 65 19.25 -0.38 -0.02
CA GLY A 65 19.56 -1.52 0.84
C GLY A 65 20.32 -2.62 0.09
N PRO A 66 20.12 -3.90 0.46
CA PRO A 66 20.74 -5.04 -0.23
C PRO A 66 20.44 -5.08 -1.74
N ALA A 67 21.24 -5.87 -2.47
CA ALA A 67 21.03 -6.10 -3.89
C ALA A 67 19.60 -6.62 -4.17
N PRO A 68 18.94 -6.18 -5.25
CA PRO A 68 17.58 -6.61 -5.55
C PRO A 68 17.49 -8.13 -5.71
N ILE A 69 16.48 -8.73 -5.10
CA ILE A 69 16.23 -10.17 -5.19
C ILE A 69 15.11 -10.49 -6.17
N SER A 70 14.97 -11.75 -6.55
CA SER A 70 13.82 -12.20 -7.35
C SER A 70 12.53 -12.09 -6.54
N SER A 71 11.45 -11.66 -7.20
CA SER A 71 10.07 -11.75 -6.68
C SER A 71 9.52 -13.18 -6.64
N GLY A 72 10.28 -14.15 -7.18
CA GLY A 72 9.86 -15.54 -7.36
C GLY A 72 8.90 -15.77 -8.54
N GLY A 73 8.55 -14.72 -9.29
CA GLY A 73 7.70 -14.79 -10.48
C GLY A 73 7.96 -13.68 -11.51
N THR A 74 6.95 -13.40 -12.34
CA THR A 74 6.98 -12.35 -13.37
C THR A 74 5.82 -11.38 -13.17
N LEU A 75 6.00 -10.12 -13.56
CA LEU A 75 5.00 -9.07 -13.45
C LEU A 75 4.36 -9.00 -12.03
N PRO A 76 5.13 -8.66 -10.99
CA PRO A 76 4.57 -8.48 -9.65
C PRO A 76 3.58 -7.31 -9.66
N VAL A 77 2.44 -7.46 -8.99
CA VAL A 77 1.34 -6.47 -9.02
C VAL A 77 0.88 -6.02 -7.63
N SER A 78 1.16 -6.81 -6.59
CA SER A 78 0.71 -6.48 -5.24
C SER A 78 1.64 -7.11 -4.19
N MET A 79 1.77 -6.42 -3.06
CA MET A 79 2.53 -6.87 -1.90
C MET A 79 1.70 -6.67 -0.63
N ALA A 80 1.77 -7.62 0.29
CA ALA A 80 1.13 -7.53 1.59
C ALA A 80 2.04 -8.12 2.67
N THR A 81 2.11 -7.46 3.81
CA THR A 81 2.84 -7.96 4.98
C THR A 81 1.90 -8.49 6.03
N THR A 82 2.40 -9.41 6.85
CA THR A 82 1.78 -9.73 8.14
C THR A 82 1.80 -8.51 9.05
N GLY A 83 0.81 -8.37 9.93
CA GLY A 83 0.72 -7.29 10.91
C GLY A 83 1.82 -7.30 11.97
N ASN A 84 2.57 -8.40 12.10
CA ASN A 84 3.80 -8.47 12.89
C ASN A 84 5.08 -8.16 12.07
N PHE A 85 4.92 -7.94 10.76
CA PHE A 85 5.95 -7.57 9.80
C PHE A 85 7.11 -8.57 9.62
N TYR A 86 6.94 -9.84 10.01
CA TYR A 86 7.95 -10.87 9.78
C TYR A 86 7.81 -11.60 8.44
N HIS A 87 6.70 -11.39 7.74
CA HIS A 87 6.40 -12.06 6.47
C HIS A 87 5.87 -11.06 5.45
N LEU A 88 6.38 -11.18 4.22
CA LEU A 88 5.95 -10.46 3.02
C LEU A 88 5.45 -11.47 1.99
N TYR A 89 4.31 -11.18 1.38
CA TYR A 89 3.77 -11.92 0.25
C TYR A 89 3.81 -11.05 -1.00
N VAL A 90 4.14 -11.64 -2.14
CA VAL A 90 4.22 -10.97 -3.43
C VAL A 90 3.35 -11.72 -4.44
N ALA A 91 2.36 -11.02 -4.98
CA ALA A 91 1.53 -11.52 -6.07
C ALA A 91 2.15 -11.22 -7.43
N ASN A 92 2.42 -12.27 -8.19
CA ASN A 92 3.01 -12.23 -9.53
C ASN A 92 1.95 -12.60 -10.57
N GLN A 93 1.51 -11.60 -11.34
CA GLN A 93 0.46 -11.76 -12.33
C GLN A 93 0.92 -12.57 -13.56
N GLY A 94 2.20 -12.46 -13.94
CA GLY A 94 2.70 -13.01 -15.20
C GLY A 94 2.90 -14.53 -15.21
N ASN A 95 2.92 -15.17 -14.03
CA ASN A 95 3.03 -16.62 -13.87
C ASN A 95 2.05 -17.18 -12.84
N ASP A 96 0.95 -16.45 -12.58
CA ASP A 96 -0.15 -16.84 -11.70
C ASP A 96 0.33 -17.34 -10.33
N SER A 97 1.20 -16.60 -9.65
CA SER A 97 1.78 -17.07 -8.38
C SER A 97 1.73 -16.07 -7.24
N VAL A 98 1.68 -16.57 -6.01
CA VAL A 98 1.94 -15.80 -4.80
C VAL A 98 3.14 -16.40 -4.08
N VAL A 99 4.14 -15.56 -3.80
CA VAL A 99 5.43 -15.98 -3.24
C VAL A 99 5.58 -15.39 -1.83
N HIS A 100 5.96 -16.23 -0.88
CA HIS A 100 6.20 -15.84 0.50
C HIS A 100 7.70 -15.59 0.74
N PHE A 101 7.99 -14.51 1.46
CA PHE A 101 9.32 -14.15 1.96
C PHE A 101 9.24 -13.94 3.49
N SER A 102 10.22 -14.48 4.22
CA SER A 102 10.46 -14.03 5.60
C SER A 102 11.30 -12.75 5.58
N ILE A 103 11.06 -11.89 6.57
CA ILE A 103 11.79 -10.64 6.81
C ILE A 103 12.60 -10.82 8.09
N ASP A 104 13.91 -10.57 8.03
CA ASP A 104 14.77 -10.56 9.23
C ASP A 104 14.80 -9.18 9.92
N ASP A 105 15.45 -9.09 11.08
CA ASP A 105 15.54 -7.85 11.86
C ASP A 105 16.30 -6.71 11.15
N HIS A 106 17.02 -7.03 10.06
CA HIS A 106 17.73 -6.08 9.22
C HIS A 106 16.99 -5.80 7.90
N GLY A 107 15.73 -6.23 7.79
CA GLY A 107 14.90 -6.02 6.60
C GLY A 107 15.29 -6.88 5.41
N ASN A 108 16.18 -7.87 5.56
CA ASN A 108 16.53 -8.76 4.46
C ASN A 108 15.40 -9.76 4.19
N LEU A 109 15.12 -9.97 2.91
CA LEU A 109 14.11 -10.92 2.45
C LEU A 109 14.71 -12.28 2.14
N SER A 110 14.09 -13.35 2.64
CA SER A 110 14.41 -14.73 2.28
C SER A 110 13.17 -15.43 1.72
N GLN A 111 13.22 -15.79 0.44
CA GLN A 111 12.14 -16.54 -0.22
C GLN A 111 11.91 -17.89 0.48
N LYS A 112 10.65 -18.25 0.69
CA LYS A 112 10.22 -19.52 1.28
C LYS A 112 9.52 -20.36 0.22
N GLU A 113 8.21 -20.42 0.24
CA GLU A 113 7.39 -21.15 -0.71
C GLU A 113 6.70 -20.23 -1.74
N SER A 114 6.11 -20.87 -2.74
CA SER A 114 5.27 -20.23 -3.75
C SER A 114 4.02 -21.08 -3.96
N VAL A 115 2.88 -20.42 -4.15
CA VAL A 115 1.61 -21.05 -4.50
C VAL A 115 1.26 -20.63 -5.93
N THR A 116 1.01 -21.61 -6.79
CA THR A 116 0.45 -21.38 -8.13
C THR A 116 -1.07 -21.32 -8.04
N LEU A 117 -1.64 -20.29 -8.64
CA LEU A 117 -3.06 -20.00 -8.67
C LEU A 117 -3.68 -20.49 -9.98
N SER A 118 -5.00 -20.66 -9.99
CA SER A 118 -5.75 -21.01 -11.21
C SER A 118 -5.93 -19.83 -12.17
N THR A 119 -5.82 -18.60 -11.66
CA THR A 119 -5.96 -17.37 -12.43
C THR A 119 -5.02 -16.30 -11.90
N ALA A 120 -4.64 -15.38 -12.77
CA ALA A 120 -3.66 -14.34 -12.49
C ALA A 120 -4.08 -13.47 -11.30
N PRO A 121 -3.23 -13.31 -10.26
CA PRO A 121 -3.56 -12.45 -9.13
C PRO A 121 -3.56 -10.97 -9.54
N VAL A 122 -4.37 -10.20 -8.84
CA VAL A 122 -4.53 -8.75 -9.02
C VAL A 122 -4.15 -8.01 -7.73
N SER A 123 -4.64 -8.49 -6.59
CA SER A 123 -4.43 -7.84 -5.30
C SER A 123 -4.41 -8.87 -4.18
N ILE A 124 -3.63 -8.62 -3.13
CA ILE A 124 -3.54 -9.46 -1.95
C ILE A 124 -3.65 -8.64 -0.67
N ALA A 125 -4.19 -9.24 0.39
CA ALA A 125 -4.25 -8.65 1.73
C ALA A 125 -4.08 -9.72 2.80
N VAL A 126 -3.43 -9.39 3.91
CA VAL A 126 -3.28 -10.27 5.08
C VAL A 126 -4.10 -9.69 6.23
N ASN A 127 -4.82 -10.52 6.97
CA ASN A 127 -5.57 -10.03 8.13
C ASN A 127 -4.65 -9.69 9.30
N GLN A 128 -5.09 -8.77 10.17
CA GLN A 128 -4.30 -8.33 11.31
C GLN A 128 -3.98 -9.47 12.31
N ALA A 129 -4.82 -10.51 12.35
CA ALA A 129 -4.58 -11.69 13.18
C ALA A 129 -3.46 -12.61 12.63
N ASN A 130 -2.95 -12.36 11.42
CA ASN A 130 -1.94 -13.17 10.74
C ASN A 130 -2.36 -14.64 10.58
N THR A 131 -3.63 -14.87 10.28
CA THR A 131 -4.19 -16.22 10.11
C THR A 131 -4.65 -16.49 8.68
N TYR A 132 -4.91 -15.46 7.90
CA TYR A 132 -5.38 -15.59 6.52
C TYR A 132 -4.71 -14.58 5.57
N LEU A 133 -4.39 -15.09 4.38
CA LEU A 133 -4.02 -14.34 3.19
C LEU A 133 -5.19 -14.41 2.21
N TYR A 134 -5.71 -13.24 1.83
CA TYR A 134 -6.72 -13.08 0.81
C TYR A 134 -6.06 -12.79 -0.53
N VAL A 135 -6.44 -13.55 -1.54
CA VAL A 135 -5.94 -13.42 -2.91
C VAL A 135 -7.11 -13.15 -3.84
N LEU A 136 -7.09 -11.98 -4.47
CA LEU A 136 -8.04 -11.59 -5.49
C LEU A 136 -7.43 -11.81 -6.86
N SER A 137 -8.06 -12.64 -7.68
CA SER A 137 -7.53 -13.08 -8.98
C SER A 137 -8.54 -12.96 -10.12
N GLY A 138 -7.99 -12.86 -11.32
CA GLY A 138 -8.67 -12.88 -12.62
C GLY A 138 -8.70 -11.50 -13.29
N THR A 139 -8.53 -11.49 -14.61
CA THR A 139 -8.51 -10.26 -15.44
C THR A 139 -9.76 -10.11 -16.32
N THR A 140 -10.53 -11.19 -16.45
CA THR A 140 -11.83 -11.27 -17.15
C THR A 140 -12.86 -12.07 -16.34
N SER A 141 -12.53 -12.34 -15.09
CA SER A 141 -13.39 -12.91 -14.05
C SER A 141 -12.82 -12.44 -12.72
N ALA A 142 -13.63 -12.43 -11.67
CA ALA A 142 -13.20 -12.01 -10.35
C ALA A 142 -13.40 -13.17 -9.36
N THR A 143 -12.32 -13.64 -8.75
CA THR A 143 -12.34 -14.70 -7.74
C THR A 143 -11.57 -14.27 -6.51
N LEU A 144 -12.22 -14.28 -5.35
CA LEU A 144 -11.60 -14.10 -4.05
C LEU A 144 -11.32 -15.47 -3.44
N THR A 145 -10.07 -15.74 -3.09
CA THR A 145 -9.66 -16.96 -2.39
C THR A 145 -9.00 -16.63 -1.07
N GLU A 146 -9.39 -17.34 -0.02
CA GLU A 146 -8.81 -17.23 1.31
C GLU A 146 -7.88 -18.42 1.57
N TYR A 147 -6.63 -18.13 1.93
CA TYR A 147 -5.62 -19.11 2.27
C TYR A 147 -5.25 -18.97 3.75
N PRO A 148 -5.31 -20.04 4.55
CA PRO A 148 -4.80 -20.00 5.92
C PRO A 148 -3.29 -19.82 5.87
N ILE A 149 -2.76 -19.01 6.77
CA ILE A 149 -1.32 -18.87 7.01
C ILE A 149 -1.00 -19.32 8.43
N ASN A 150 0.09 -20.07 8.60
CA ASN A 150 0.52 -20.51 9.93
C ASN A 150 1.44 -19.46 10.60
N ASN A 151 1.89 -19.76 11.81
CA ASN A 151 2.78 -18.90 12.59
C ASN A 151 4.17 -18.68 11.97
N LEU A 152 4.55 -19.45 10.95
CA LEU A 152 5.77 -19.28 10.16
C LEU A 152 5.48 -18.55 8.83
N GLY A 153 4.27 -18.03 8.63
CA GLY A 153 3.82 -17.36 7.41
C GLY A 153 3.54 -18.31 6.24
N VAL A 154 3.59 -19.63 6.45
CA VAL A 154 3.42 -20.60 5.35
C VAL A 154 1.99 -20.62 4.85
N ILE A 155 1.82 -20.48 3.54
CA ILE A 155 0.51 -20.52 2.87
C ILE A 155 -0.02 -21.96 2.82
N GLY A 156 -1.19 -22.20 3.40
CA GLY A 156 -1.90 -23.48 3.36
C GLY A 156 -2.75 -23.67 2.11
N SER A 157 -3.57 -24.72 2.08
CA SER A 157 -4.55 -24.94 1.01
C SER A 157 -5.73 -23.97 1.12
N ALA A 158 -6.31 -23.56 -0.01
CA ALA A 158 -7.49 -22.68 -0.04
C ALA A 158 -8.60 -23.16 0.93
N ALA A 159 -8.99 -22.29 1.86
CA ALA A 159 -10.05 -22.54 2.84
C ALA A 159 -11.43 -22.18 2.27
N ALA A 160 -11.51 -21.09 1.51
CA ALA A 160 -12.69 -20.70 0.75
C ALA A 160 -12.31 -20.03 -0.57
N THR A 161 -13.20 -20.19 -1.55
CA THR A 161 -13.11 -19.54 -2.86
C THR A 161 -14.49 -19.06 -3.25
N VAL A 162 -14.61 -17.78 -3.60
CA VAL A 162 -15.87 -17.16 -4.03
C VAL A 162 -15.64 -16.44 -5.35
N SER A 163 -16.46 -16.77 -6.35
CA SER A 163 -16.54 -16.00 -7.59
C SER A 163 -17.46 -14.81 -7.40
N LEU A 164 -17.01 -13.62 -7.80
CA LEU A 164 -17.79 -12.38 -7.72
C LEU A 164 -18.73 -12.32 -8.92
N THR A 165 -20.03 -12.24 -8.63
CA THR A 165 -21.10 -12.14 -9.63
C THR A 165 -22.09 -11.07 -9.24
N LEU A 166 -22.64 -10.33 -10.20
CA LEU A 166 -23.66 -9.33 -9.95
C LEU A 166 -25.06 -9.95 -9.95
N PRO A 167 -25.88 -9.72 -8.91
CA PRO A 167 -27.28 -10.15 -8.90
C PRO A 167 -28.06 -9.53 -10.08
N GLY A 168 -28.75 -10.35 -10.86
CA GLY A 168 -29.48 -9.92 -12.06
C GLY A 168 -28.61 -9.81 -13.33
N PHE A 169 -27.29 -9.91 -13.20
CA PHE A 169 -26.29 -9.65 -14.23
C PHE A 169 -25.22 -10.76 -14.26
N ALA A 170 -25.65 -12.02 -14.10
CA ALA A 170 -24.73 -13.16 -13.91
C ALA A 170 -23.80 -13.44 -15.10
N SER A 171 -24.13 -12.94 -16.29
CA SER A 171 -23.30 -13.06 -17.51
C SER A 171 -22.25 -11.97 -17.64
N ASP A 172 -22.25 -10.98 -16.75
CA ASP A 172 -21.37 -9.83 -16.86
C ASP A 172 -19.93 -10.11 -16.47
N THR A 173 -19.02 -9.40 -17.13
CA THR A 173 -17.58 -9.57 -16.95
C THR A 173 -17.08 -8.66 -15.84
N ILE A 174 -16.96 -9.22 -14.65
CA ILE A 174 -16.44 -8.49 -13.47
C ILE A 174 -14.91 -8.54 -13.46
N VAL A 175 -14.30 -7.36 -13.41
CA VAL A 175 -12.85 -7.17 -13.35
C VAL A 175 -12.48 -6.63 -11.96
N PRO A 176 -11.74 -7.41 -11.14
CA PRO A 176 -11.34 -6.99 -9.82
C PRO A 176 -10.20 -5.96 -9.87
N THR A 177 -10.11 -5.08 -8.87
CA THR A 177 -9.07 -4.05 -8.80
C THR A 177 -8.36 -3.97 -7.45
N GLY A 178 -9.00 -4.35 -6.35
CA GLY A 178 -8.34 -4.36 -5.04
C GLY A 178 -9.06 -5.22 -4.01
N VAL A 179 -8.32 -5.72 -3.02
CA VAL A 179 -8.86 -6.36 -1.82
C VAL A 179 -8.32 -5.69 -0.56
N THR A 180 -9.17 -5.54 0.45
CA THR A 180 -8.80 -5.08 1.79
C THR A 180 -9.56 -5.89 2.84
N VAL A 181 -9.03 -5.96 4.05
CA VAL A 181 -9.63 -6.67 5.18
C VAL A 181 -9.71 -5.73 6.37
N LEU A 182 -10.80 -5.81 7.13
CA LEU A 182 -10.95 -5.08 8.37
C LEU A 182 -9.85 -5.45 9.37
N ALA A 183 -9.36 -4.46 10.13
CA ALA A 183 -8.40 -4.65 11.20
C ALA A 183 -8.87 -5.64 12.28
N ASN A 184 -10.19 -5.74 12.52
CA ASN A 184 -10.77 -6.76 13.41
C ASN A 184 -10.85 -8.16 12.78
N SER A 185 -10.43 -8.33 11.52
CA SER A 185 -10.51 -9.56 10.72
C SER A 185 -11.94 -10.08 10.48
N GLY A 186 -12.98 -9.26 10.70
CA GLY A 186 -14.38 -9.67 10.60
C GLY A 186 -14.95 -9.69 9.19
N ALA A 187 -14.44 -8.85 8.29
CA ALA A 187 -14.89 -8.79 6.91
C ALA A 187 -13.78 -8.42 5.92
N VAL A 188 -13.96 -8.88 4.68
CA VAL A 188 -13.11 -8.58 3.52
C VAL A 188 -13.96 -7.83 2.50
N TYR A 189 -13.39 -6.76 1.95
CA TYR A 189 -14.01 -6.00 0.86
C TYR A 189 -13.16 -6.06 -0.39
N VAL A 190 -13.84 -6.15 -1.54
CA VAL A 190 -13.22 -6.22 -2.86
C VAL A 190 -13.79 -5.13 -3.74
N ALA A 191 -12.95 -4.29 -4.31
CA ALA A 191 -13.33 -3.36 -5.37
C ALA A 191 -13.24 -4.06 -6.73
N ALA A 192 -14.23 -3.80 -7.59
CA ALA A 192 -14.27 -4.29 -8.96
C ALA A 192 -15.09 -3.35 -9.84
N TYR A 193 -14.91 -3.46 -11.15
CA TYR A 193 -15.80 -2.83 -12.12
C TYR A 193 -16.36 -3.88 -13.07
N ASP A 194 -17.55 -3.60 -13.58
CA ASP A 194 -18.22 -4.37 -14.61
C ASP A 194 -17.77 -3.86 -15.98
N LYS A 195 -16.97 -4.68 -16.67
CA LYS A 195 -16.51 -4.38 -18.02
C LYS A 195 -17.63 -4.47 -19.06
N SER A 196 -18.70 -5.24 -18.80
CA SER A 196 -19.88 -5.26 -19.68
C SER A 196 -20.57 -3.90 -19.71
N SER A 197 -20.56 -3.16 -18.61
CA SER A 197 -21.17 -1.82 -18.49
C SER A 197 -20.19 -0.67 -18.75
N TYR A 198 -18.89 -0.85 -18.47
CA TYR A 198 -17.85 0.14 -18.72
C TYR A 198 -16.67 -0.46 -19.48
N ASN A 199 -16.61 -0.16 -20.78
CA ASN A 199 -15.56 -0.63 -21.68
C ASN A 199 -15.03 0.49 -22.58
N PRO A 200 -14.18 1.40 -22.06
CA PRO A 200 -13.60 2.47 -22.85
C PRO A 200 -12.91 1.95 -24.11
N GLY A 201 -13.27 2.51 -25.27
CA GLY A 201 -12.74 2.07 -26.57
C GLY A 201 -13.38 0.81 -27.14
N GLY A 202 -14.35 0.20 -26.46
CA GLY A 202 -15.11 -0.95 -26.93
C GLY A 202 -16.63 -0.73 -26.86
N SER A 203 -17.40 -1.80 -27.07
CA SER A 203 -18.84 -1.82 -26.85
C SER A 203 -19.18 -2.27 -25.44
N THR A 204 -20.28 -1.76 -24.91
CA THR A 204 -20.94 -2.24 -23.69
C THR A 204 -22.09 -3.18 -24.06
N SER A 205 -22.38 -4.14 -23.18
CA SER A 205 -23.44 -5.14 -23.34
C SER A 205 -24.39 -5.22 -22.14
N SER A 206 -24.15 -4.41 -21.10
CA SER A 206 -24.94 -4.35 -19.88
C SER A 206 -25.31 -2.91 -19.54
N ASP A 207 -26.44 -2.76 -18.85
CA ASP A 207 -26.92 -1.52 -18.25
C ASP A 207 -26.76 -1.51 -16.71
N ALA A 208 -26.07 -2.51 -16.13
CA ALA A 208 -25.72 -2.53 -14.72
C ALA A 208 -24.88 -1.32 -14.32
N ASN A 209 -24.91 -0.94 -13.04
CA ASN A 209 -23.97 0.05 -12.53
C ASN A 209 -22.53 -0.43 -12.80
N PRO A 210 -21.61 0.43 -13.26
CA PRO A 210 -20.28 -0.01 -13.68
C PRO A 210 -19.29 -0.30 -12.54
N GLY A 211 -19.35 0.36 -11.38
CA GLY A 211 -18.40 0.15 -10.28
C GLY A 211 -19.02 -0.48 -9.03
N TRP A 212 -18.29 -1.37 -8.34
CA TRP A 212 -18.81 -2.11 -7.19
C TRP A 212 -17.78 -2.36 -6.08
N VAL A 213 -18.27 -2.47 -4.85
CA VAL A 213 -17.58 -3.09 -3.71
C VAL A 213 -18.35 -4.33 -3.28
N PHE A 214 -17.70 -5.49 -3.29
CA PHE A 214 -18.24 -6.73 -2.74
C PHE A 214 -17.75 -6.88 -1.30
N GLY A 215 -18.66 -7.12 -0.36
CA GLY A 215 -18.34 -7.42 1.04
C GLY A 215 -18.61 -8.87 1.41
N TYR A 216 -17.67 -9.49 2.11
CA TYR A 216 -17.77 -10.84 2.65
C TYR A 216 -17.41 -10.86 4.13
N ALA A 217 -18.31 -11.36 4.99
CA ALA A 217 -18.00 -11.66 6.38
C ALA A 217 -17.12 -12.91 6.46
N VAL A 218 -16.15 -12.89 7.36
CA VAL A 218 -15.20 -13.97 7.60
C VAL A 218 -15.72 -14.81 8.76
N GLY A 219 -16.28 -15.98 8.43
CA GLY A 219 -16.74 -16.96 9.41
C GLY A 219 -15.61 -17.82 9.99
N SER A 220 -15.95 -18.67 10.95
CA SER A 220 -15.01 -19.66 11.51
C SER A 220 -14.41 -20.54 10.42
N SER A 221 -13.12 -20.83 10.52
CA SER A 221 -12.36 -21.66 9.56
C SER A 221 -12.26 -21.09 8.14
N GLY A 222 -12.48 -19.79 7.96
CA GLY A 222 -12.35 -19.13 6.66
C GLY A 222 -13.57 -19.35 5.76
N ALA A 223 -14.77 -19.24 6.33
CA ALA A 223 -16.00 -19.29 5.54
C ALA A 223 -16.37 -17.87 5.10
N LEU A 224 -16.17 -17.55 3.82
CA LEU A 224 -16.58 -16.27 3.24
C LEU A 224 -18.07 -16.28 2.91
N THR A 225 -18.82 -15.37 3.53
CA THR A 225 -20.27 -15.24 3.30
C THR A 225 -20.60 -13.81 2.89
N PRO A 226 -21.43 -13.56 1.86
CA PRO A 226 -21.79 -12.20 1.48
C PRO A 226 -22.37 -11.41 2.66
N VAL A 227 -21.86 -10.21 2.89
CA VAL A 227 -22.44 -9.30 3.88
C VAL A 227 -23.79 -8.79 3.37
N SER A 228 -24.73 -8.55 4.28
CA SER A 228 -26.04 -7.98 3.97
C SER A 228 -25.93 -6.71 3.11
N GLY A 229 -26.54 -6.71 1.93
CA GLY A 229 -26.53 -5.59 0.99
C GLY A 229 -25.39 -5.59 -0.04
N SER A 230 -24.44 -6.53 0.07
CA SER A 230 -23.40 -6.73 -0.93
C SER A 230 -23.98 -7.21 -2.28
N PRO A 231 -23.47 -6.73 -3.43
CA PRO A 231 -22.45 -5.69 -3.58
C PRO A 231 -23.01 -4.25 -3.46
N TYR A 232 -22.14 -3.32 -3.06
CA TYR A 232 -22.43 -1.89 -2.94
C TYR A 232 -21.94 -1.15 -4.18
N GLN A 233 -22.73 -0.19 -4.69
CA GLN A 233 -22.31 0.63 -5.83
C GLN A 233 -21.05 1.43 -5.50
N ALA A 234 -20.12 1.60 -6.43
CA ALA A 234 -18.86 2.32 -6.25
C ALA A 234 -18.43 3.05 -7.53
N GLY A 235 -19.20 4.05 -7.97
CA GLY A 235 -18.82 4.88 -9.12
C GLY A 235 -18.73 4.07 -10.42
N VAL A 236 -17.72 4.39 -11.24
CA VAL A 236 -17.55 3.86 -12.60
C VAL A 236 -16.42 2.84 -12.72
N LYS A 237 -15.20 3.19 -12.32
CA LYS A 237 -14.06 2.27 -12.35
C LYS A 237 -13.25 2.37 -11.05
N PRO A 238 -13.71 1.70 -9.97
CA PRO A 238 -12.91 1.51 -8.76
C PRO A 238 -11.50 1.04 -9.09
N SER A 239 -10.48 1.75 -8.63
CA SER A 239 -9.07 1.42 -8.88
C SER A 239 -8.36 0.82 -7.67
N ALA A 240 -8.70 1.28 -6.46
CA ALA A 240 -8.16 0.76 -5.22
C ALA A 240 -9.15 1.01 -4.08
N LEU A 241 -9.00 0.26 -3.00
CA LEU A 241 -9.74 0.46 -1.77
C LEU A 241 -8.87 0.22 -0.53
N THR A 242 -9.25 0.86 0.57
CA THR A 242 -8.61 0.64 1.87
C THR A 242 -9.63 0.81 3.00
N THR A 243 -9.33 0.23 4.16
CA THR A 243 -10.12 0.40 5.38
C THR A 243 -9.32 1.18 6.41
N ASP A 244 -10.03 1.91 7.27
CA ASP A 244 -9.36 2.61 8.36
C ASP A 244 -8.91 1.62 9.46
N PRO A 245 -7.86 1.96 10.23
CA PRO A 245 -7.23 1.01 11.17
C PRO A 245 -8.12 0.62 12.36
N VAL A 246 -9.31 1.21 12.48
CA VAL A 246 -10.25 0.98 13.59
C VAL A 246 -11.64 0.53 13.13
N ASN A 247 -11.77 0.09 11.87
CA ASN A 247 -12.98 -0.53 11.29
C ASN A 247 -14.21 0.39 11.23
N ARG A 248 -14.02 1.69 11.09
CA ARG A 248 -15.10 2.70 10.95
C ARG A 248 -15.46 2.96 9.50
N PHE A 249 -14.48 2.99 8.60
CA PHE A 249 -14.68 3.48 7.24
C PHE A 249 -13.96 2.64 6.19
N VAL A 250 -14.56 2.56 5.00
CA VAL A 250 -13.93 2.05 3.76
C VAL A 250 -13.89 3.19 2.75
N TYR A 251 -12.76 3.37 2.08
CA TYR A 251 -12.61 4.34 0.99
C TYR A 251 -12.17 3.65 -0.29
N VAL A 252 -12.68 4.15 -1.42
CA VAL A 252 -12.47 3.60 -2.75
C VAL A 252 -12.15 4.74 -3.71
N THR A 253 -11.06 4.64 -4.46
CA THR A 253 -10.77 5.56 -5.55
C THR A 253 -11.49 5.12 -6.82
N ASP A 254 -12.12 6.05 -7.53
CA ASP A 254 -12.71 5.84 -8.86
C ASP A 254 -11.85 6.52 -9.92
N TYR A 255 -11.14 5.69 -10.68
CA TYR A 255 -10.25 6.13 -11.76
C TYR A 255 -10.96 6.92 -12.84
N ALA A 256 -12.18 6.52 -13.21
CA ALA A 256 -12.88 7.09 -14.36
C ALA A 256 -13.58 8.40 -14.02
N SER A 257 -14.06 8.55 -12.79
CA SER A 257 -14.82 9.74 -12.35
C SER A 257 -13.96 10.77 -11.60
N ASN A 258 -12.69 10.47 -11.33
CA ASN A 258 -11.78 11.31 -10.51
C ASN A 258 -12.38 11.61 -9.13
N GLU A 259 -12.80 10.53 -8.47
CA GLU A 259 -13.58 10.60 -7.24
C GLU A 259 -13.05 9.64 -6.17
N LEU A 260 -13.26 10.02 -4.91
CA LEU A 260 -13.07 9.23 -3.72
C LEU A 260 -14.46 8.93 -3.17
N ILE A 261 -14.80 7.65 -3.12
CA ILE A 261 -16.06 7.15 -2.60
C ILE A 261 -15.77 6.62 -1.20
N GLY A 262 -16.63 6.93 -0.23
CA GLY A 262 -16.46 6.44 1.13
C GLY A 262 -17.72 5.81 1.67
N TYR A 263 -17.53 4.88 2.59
CA TYR A 263 -18.59 4.18 3.29
C TYR A 263 -18.30 4.11 4.79
N THR A 264 -19.34 4.22 5.60
CA THR A 264 -19.33 3.81 7.00
C THR A 264 -19.50 2.30 7.08
N VAL A 265 -18.63 1.64 7.85
CA VAL A 265 -18.76 0.24 8.24
C VAL A 265 -19.76 0.14 9.38
N MET A 266 -20.85 -0.58 9.15
CA MET A 266 -21.91 -0.78 10.14
C MET A 266 -21.58 -1.95 11.07
N ALA A 267 -22.31 -2.08 12.18
CA ALA A 267 -22.06 -3.14 13.18
C ALA A 267 -22.20 -4.59 12.65
N ASN A 268 -22.88 -4.77 11.52
CA ASN A 268 -23.03 -6.05 10.80
C ASN A 268 -22.08 -6.15 9.59
N ASP A 269 -21.02 -5.34 9.56
CA ASP A 269 -20.05 -5.18 8.47
C ASP A 269 -20.65 -4.68 7.15
N SER A 270 -21.92 -4.30 7.12
CA SER A 270 -22.51 -3.71 5.92
C SER A 270 -21.96 -2.31 5.68
N LEU A 271 -21.99 -1.86 4.42
CA LEU A 271 -21.48 -0.54 4.04
C LEU A 271 -22.62 0.42 3.76
N ASN A 272 -22.57 1.59 4.40
CA ASN A 272 -23.44 2.72 4.09
C ASN A 272 -22.63 3.85 3.46
N PHE A 273 -23.07 4.41 2.34
CA PHE A 273 -22.42 5.58 1.74
C PHE A 273 -22.25 6.71 2.75
N LEU A 274 -21.07 7.35 2.74
CA LEU A 274 -20.86 8.58 3.48
C LEU A 274 -21.73 9.69 2.90
N VAL A 275 -22.32 10.47 3.79
CA VAL A 275 -23.11 11.65 3.42
C VAL A 275 -22.22 12.67 2.71
N ASN A 276 -22.76 13.32 1.67
CA ASN A 276 -22.08 14.31 0.82
C ASN A 276 -20.94 13.76 -0.04
N GLY A 277 -20.78 12.43 -0.14
CA GLY A 277 -19.97 11.81 -1.19
C GLY A 277 -20.69 11.75 -2.54
N PRO A 278 -19.98 11.47 -3.65
CA PRO A 278 -18.53 11.23 -3.72
C PRO A 278 -17.70 12.53 -3.56
N PHE A 279 -16.42 12.38 -3.19
CA PHE A 279 -15.49 13.48 -2.95
C PHE A 279 -14.52 13.63 -4.13
N LYS A 280 -14.11 14.86 -4.47
CA LYS A 280 -13.20 15.08 -5.60
C LYS A 280 -11.75 14.73 -5.29
N THR A 281 -11.07 14.15 -6.27
CA THR A 281 -9.63 13.86 -6.27
C THR A 281 -8.91 14.66 -7.37
N GLY A 282 -7.61 14.42 -7.53
CA GLY A 282 -6.95 14.69 -8.81
C GLY A 282 -7.37 13.67 -9.88
N ASN A 283 -6.73 13.74 -11.04
CA ASN A 283 -7.07 12.93 -12.19
C ASN A 283 -6.45 11.52 -12.13
N GLU A 284 -7.26 10.54 -12.51
CA GLU A 284 -6.91 9.12 -12.54
C GLU A 284 -6.34 8.62 -11.20
N PRO A 285 -7.09 8.68 -10.09
CA PRO A 285 -6.62 8.17 -8.82
C PRO A 285 -6.39 6.64 -8.91
N THR A 286 -5.23 6.16 -8.46
CA THR A 286 -4.77 4.77 -8.66
C THR A 286 -4.58 3.96 -7.38
N ALA A 287 -4.16 4.62 -6.30
CA ALA A 287 -3.92 3.97 -5.02
C ALA A 287 -4.22 4.94 -3.87
N LEU A 288 -4.50 4.39 -2.70
CA LEU A 288 -4.72 5.16 -1.48
C LEU A 288 -4.23 4.41 -0.25
N ALA A 289 -3.81 5.17 0.76
CA ALA A 289 -3.40 4.66 2.07
C ALA A 289 -3.93 5.60 3.17
N ILE A 290 -4.20 5.03 4.34
CA ILE A 290 -4.59 5.77 5.54
C ILE A 290 -3.42 5.72 6.51
N ASP A 291 -3.15 6.84 7.18
CA ASP A 291 -2.12 6.87 8.20
C ASP A 291 -2.47 5.94 9.37
N PRO A 292 -1.49 5.39 10.11
CA PRO A 292 -1.76 4.39 11.16
C PRO A 292 -2.66 4.92 12.29
N ARG A 293 -2.83 6.25 12.42
CA ARG A 293 -3.75 6.87 13.40
C ARG A 293 -5.20 6.94 12.92
N GLY A 294 -5.47 6.69 11.63
CA GLY A 294 -6.82 6.77 11.06
C GLY A 294 -7.36 8.21 10.98
N ILE A 295 -6.48 9.19 10.76
CA ILE A 295 -6.79 10.62 10.74
C ILE A 295 -6.62 11.20 9.33
N TYR A 296 -5.71 10.66 8.52
CA TYR A 296 -5.38 11.19 7.20
C TYR A 296 -5.44 10.12 6.12
N ILE A 297 -5.93 10.50 4.94
CA ILE A 297 -5.93 9.69 3.71
C ILE A 297 -4.98 10.34 2.72
N TYR A 298 -4.13 9.53 2.10
CA TYR A 298 -3.27 9.93 0.99
C TYR A 298 -3.61 9.08 -0.22
N LEU A 299 -3.74 9.69 -1.40
CA LEU A 299 -4.00 8.97 -2.64
C LEU A 299 -3.13 9.49 -3.78
N SER A 300 -2.69 8.60 -4.65
CA SER A 300 -1.91 8.92 -5.84
C SER A 300 -2.81 9.22 -7.04
N ASN A 301 -2.55 10.32 -7.73
CA ASN A 301 -3.22 10.72 -8.97
C ASN A 301 -2.25 10.45 -10.13
N SER A 302 -2.51 9.37 -10.87
CA SER A 302 -1.61 8.86 -11.91
C SER A 302 -1.38 9.90 -13.03
N LEU A 303 -2.46 10.50 -13.53
CA LEU A 303 -2.38 11.46 -14.63
C LEU A 303 -1.74 12.78 -14.20
N ASP A 304 -2.04 13.23 -12.99
CA ASP A 304 -1.52 14.51 -12.47
C ASP A 304 -0.08 14.41 -11.95
N SER A 305 0.46 13.21 -11.77
CA SER A 305 1.74 12.99 -11.09
C SER A 305 1.80 13.73 -9.75
N SER A 306 0.81 13.45 -8.91
CA SER A 306 0.65 14.11 -7.60
C SER A 306 0.03 13.20 -6.54
N VAL A 307 0.13 13.63 -5.28
CA VAL A 307 -0.60 13.05 -4.15
C VAL A 307 -1.67 14.03 -3.66
N SER A 308 -2.91 13.54 -3.50
CA SER A 308 -3.94 14.25 -2.73
C SER A 308 -3.96 13.78 -1.29
N ALA A 309 -4.16 14.71 -0.37
CA ALA A 309 -4.22 14.45 1.07
C ALA A 309 -5.53 14.98 1.65
N TYR A 310 -6.14 14.21 2.55
CA TYR A 310 -7.41 14.53 3.19
C TYR A 310 -7.31 14.26 4.68
N SER A 311 -8.01 15.07 5.47
CA SER A 311 -8.29 14.75 6.88
C SER A 311 -9.62 14.03 6.98
N ILE A 312 -9.70 13.04 7.85
CA ILE A 312 -10.92 12.28 8.12
C ILE A 312 -11.66 12.97 9.27
N ALA A 313 -12.87 13.44 9.00
CA ALA A 313 -13.77 13.85 10.07
C ALA A 313 -14.22 12.62 10.86
N LEU A 314 -13.57 12.34 12.00
CA LEU A 314 -13.78 11.09 12.77
C LEU A 314 -15.26 10.71 13.04
N PRO A 315 -16.19 11.65 13.30
CA PRO A 315 -17.60 11.30 13.52
C PRO A 315 -18.35 10.87 12.26
N THR A 316 -17.95 11.34 11.08
CA THR A 316 -18.73 11.18 9.83
C THR A 316 -17.97 10.50 8.72
N GLY A 317 -16.66 10.25 8.87
CA GLY A 317 -15.77 9.71 7.84
C GLY A 317 -15.52 10.66 6.67
N THR A 318 -16.13 11.85 6.65
CA THR A 318 -16.05 12.77 5.50
C THR A 318 -14.59 13.22 5.28
N PRO A 319 -13.99 12.94 4.11
CA PRO A 319 -12.68 13.46 3.74
C PRO A 319 -12.77 14.98 3.51
N SER A 320 -11.91 15.73 4.18
CA SER A 320 -11.83 17.18 4.04
C SER A 320 -10.50 17.61 3.41
N THR A 321 -10.57 18.51 2.44
CA THR A 321 -9.41 19.08 1.72
C THR A 321 -8.61 20.10 2.56
N ILE A 322 -8.93 20.26 3.85
CA ILE A 322 -8.24 21.19 4.78
C ILE A 322 -6.72 20.91 4.86
N VAL A 323 -6.28 19.69 4.53
CA VAL A 323 -4.85 19.35 4.47
C VAL A 323 -4.09 20.13 3.37
N ASN A 324 -4.81 20.68 2.38
CA ASN A 324 -4.26 21.38 1.21
C ASN A 324 -4.58 22.90 1.18
N SER A 325 -4.66 23.58 2.33
CA SER A 325 -4.95 25.04 2.33
C SER A 325 -3.81 25.93 1.81
N THR A 326 -2.68 25.36 1.38
CA THR A 326 -1.61 26.06 0.65
C THR A 326 -1.32 25.33 -0.66
N ALA A 327 -2.14 25.59 -1.67
CA ALA A 327 -2.17 24.95 -3.00
C ALA A 327 -0.90 25.13 -3.88
N SER A 328 0.31 25.21 -3.34
CA SER A 328 1.53 25.48 -4.13
C SER A 328 2.85 24.90 -3.59
N ALA A 329 2.85 23.95 -2.64
CA ALA A 329 4.12 23.37 -2.18
C ALA A 329 3.99 21.88 -1.80
N GLY A 330 4.66 20.99 -2.55
CA GLY A 330 5.22 19.76 -1.99
C GLY A 330 4.51 18.42 -2.23
N ASN A 331 3.52 18.31 -3.11
CA ASN A 331 2.81 17.04 -3.38
C ASN A 331 3.04 16.47 -4.79
N SER A 332 4.01 17.01 -5.54
CA SER A 332 4.35 16.49 -6.86
C SER A 332 5.12 15.18 -6.73
N THR A 333 4.78 14.21 -7.55
CA THR A 333 5.53 12.97 -7.70
C THR A 333 6.28 13.01 -9.03
N ASP A 334 7.15 12.03 -9.26
CA ASP A 334 7.53 11.68 -10.62
C ASP A 334 6.36 11.02 -11.37
N THR A 335 6.58 10.64 -12.62
CA THR A 335 5.55 10.31 -13.59
C THR A 335 4.81 9.02 -13.26
N GLN A 336 3.48 9.11 -13.26
CA GLN A 336 2.53 8.00 -13.10
C GLN A 336 2.67 7.24 -11.77
N PRO A 337 2.34 7.86 -10.63
CA PRO A 337 2.31 7.15 -9.35
C PRO A 337 1.20 6.08 -9.34
N VAL A 338 1.54 4.83 -8.99
CA VAL A 338 0.64 3.66 -9.05
C VAL A 338 0.46 2.95 -7.70
N SER A 339 1.31 3.22 -6.72
CA SER A 339 1.23 2.66 -5.38
C SER A 339 1.67 3.70 -4.37
N ILE A 340 1.09 3.67 -3.16
CA ILE A 340 1.38 4.59 -2.07
C ILE A 340 1.39 3.84 -0.74
N VAL A 341 2.37 4.12 0.11
CA VAL A 341 2.45 3.60 1.49
C VAL A 341 2.75 4.72 2.46
N VAL A 342 2.21 4.60 3.67
CA VAL A 342 2.52 5.45 4.81
C VAL A 342 3.40 4.65 5.78
N ASP A 343 4.35 5.31 6.43
CA ASP A 343 5.13 4.74 7.54
C ASP A 343 4.19 4.04 8.54
N PRO A 344 4.25 2.70 8.65
CA PRO A 344 3.28 1.93 9.42
C PRO A 344 3.46 2.08 10.94
N ALA A 345 4.62 2.57 11.40
CA ALA A 345 4.91 2.71 12.82
C ALA A 345 4.26 3.96 13.42
N LEU A 346 4.59 5.11 12.84
CA LEU A 346 4.29 6.43 13.42
C LEU A 346 3.65 7.39 12.42
N GLY A 347 3.48 6.97 11.16
CA GLY A 347 2.92 7.84 10.12
C GLY A 347 3.78 9.07 9.84
N ARG A 348 5.11 8.96 9.86
CA ARG A 348 5.99 10.14 9.65
C ARG A 348 6.31 10.42 8.18
N TYR A 349 6.20 9.42 7.33
CA TYR A 349 6.63 9.50 5.93
C TYR A 349 5.61 8.82 5.02
N VAL A 350 5.53 9.29 3.78
CA VAL A 350 4.70 8.75 2.72
C VAL A 350 5.57 8.52 1.49
N TYR A 351 5.43 7.38 0.82
CA TYR A 351 6.19 7.06 -0.39
C TYR A 351 5.26 6.60 -1.50
N THR A 352 5.54 7.03 -2.74
CA THR A 352 4.84 6.58 -3.95
C THR A 352 5.77 5.88 -4.91
N ALA A 353 5.28 4.85 -5.61
CA ALA A 353 5.99 4.20 -6.71
C ALA A 353 5.53 4.83 -8.04
N ASN A 354 6.48 5.37 -8.81
CA ASN A 354 6.22 6.07 -10.05
C ASN A 354 6.53 5.15 -11.24
N TYR A 355 5.49 4.58 -11.85
CA TYR A 355 5.59 3.49 -12.81
C TYR A 355 6.41 3.88 -14.05
N LEU A 356 6.10 5.03 -14.67
CA LEU A 356 6.84 5.54 -15.83
C LEU A 356 8.12 6.26 -15.45
N GLY A 357 8.16 6.85 -14.24
CA GLY A 357 9.36 7.50 -13.69
C GLY A 357 10.49 6.51 -13.35
N ASN A 358 10.19 5.22 -13.15
CA ASN A 358 11.13 4.22 -12.64
C ASN A 358 11.81 4.68 -11.34
N SER A 359 10.99 5.25 -10.44
CA SER A 359 11.47 5.92 -9.23
C SER A 359 10.45 5.84 -8.10
N LEU A 360 10.86 6.24 -6.90
CA LEU A 360 9.98 6.50 -5.76
C LEU A 360 9.94 7.99 -5.45
N SER A 361 8.77 8.55 -5.16
CA SER A 361 8.67 9.88 -4.55
C SER A 361 8.50 9.74 -3.04
N GLY A 362 9.17 10.58 -2.24
CA GLY A 362 9.07 10.54 -0.78
C GLY A 362 8.62 11.87 -0.20
N PHE A 363 7.76 11.81 0.82
CA PHE A 363 7.23 12.97 1.52
C PHE A 363 7.33 12.81 3.04
N ARG A 364 7.63 13.90 3.73
CA ARG A 364 7.46 14.02 5.18
C ARG A 364 6.02 14.40 5.48
N LEU A 365 5.40 13.67 6.40
CA LEU A 365 4.07 13.94 6.90
C LEU A 365 4.16 14.89 8.11
N ASN A 366 3.39 15.97 8.09
CA ASN A 366 3.15 16.79 9.27
C ASN A 366 2.11 16.11 10.16
N PRO A 367 2.45 15.64 11.37
CA PRO A 367 1.52 14.85 12.17
C PRO A 367 0.32 15.64 12.70
N GLU A 368 0.38 16.97 12.76
CA GLU A 368 -0.69 17.84 13.24
C GLU A 368 -1.65 18.28 12.14
N THR A 369 -1.16 18.50 10.93
CA THR A 369 -1.96 19.04 9.82
C THR A 369 -2.23 18.04 8.71
N GLY A 370 -1.47 16.94 8.66
CA GLY A 370 -1.49 15.95 7.57
C GLY A 370 -0.79 16.42 6.30
N ALA A 371 -0.28 17.66 6.26
CA ALA A 371 0.35 18.21 5.07
C ALA A 371 1.63 17.45 4.72
N LEU A 372 1.93 17.36 3.42
CA LEU A 372 3.13 16.71 2.91
C LEU A 372 4.17 17.75 2.49
N SER A 373 5.43 17.41 2.68
CA SER A 373 6.57 18.14 2.11
C SER A 373 7.57 17.16 1.55
N GLU A 374 8.08 17.41 0.35
CA GLU A 374 9.08 16.56 -0.31
C GLU A 374 10.28 16.25 0.59
N LEU A 375 10.73 14.99 0.54
CA LEU A 375 11.96 14.56 1.19
C LEU A 375 13.19 14.96 0.39
N GLN A 376 14.31 15.10 1.09
CA GLN A 376 15.59 15.33 0.43
C GLN A 376 15.90 14.20 -0.56
N ALA A 377 16.34 14.56 -1.77
CA ALA A 377 16.71 13.63 -2.84
C ALA A 377 15.56 12.79 -3.42
N THR A 378 14.30 13.18 -3.17
CA THR A 378 13.19 12.70 -4.01
C THR A 378 13.34 13.22 -5.46
N PRO A 379 13.07 12.41 -6.50
CA PRO A 379 12.72 10.99 -6.45
C PRO A 379 13.94 10.05 -6.36
N TYR A 380 13.74 8.87 -5.77
CA TYR A 380 14.77 7.82 -5.60
C TYR A 380 14.69 6.78 -6.73
N PRO A 381 15.80 6.46 -7.45
CA PRO A 381 15.75 5.49 -8.55
C PRO A 381 15.37 4.08 -8.12
N THR A 382 14.57 3.37 -8.93
CA THR A 382 14.21 1.96 -8.76
C THR A 382 14.64 1.10 -9.96
N GLY A 383 14.21 -0.16 -9.98
CA GLY A 383 14.13 -0.95 -11.21
C GLY A 383 13.05 -0.43 -12.16
N VAL A 384 12.86 -1.15 -13.25
CA VAL A 384 11.90 -0.79 -14.30
C VAL A 384 10.48 -1.08 -13.84
N ASN A 385 9.54 -0.17 -14.12
CA ASN A 385 8.12 -0.33 -13.86
C ASN A 385 7.81 -0.77 -12.41
N PRO A 386 8.09 0.07 -11.39
CA PRO A 386 7.69 -0.24 -10.02
C PRO A 386 6.16 -0.27 -9.90
N THR A 387 5.60 -1.35 -9.36
CA THR A 387 4.15 -1.63 -9.36
C THR A 387 3.52 -1.67 -7.99
N ALA A 388 4.27 -2.09 -6.96
CA ALA A 388 3.76 -2.25 -5.60
C ALA A 388 4.80 -1.82 -4.56
N LEU A 389 4.31 -1.34 -3.42
CA LEU A 389 5.09 -0.98 -2.25
C LEU A 389 4.63 -1.73 -1.01
N ALA A 390 5.57 -2.03 -0.12
CA ALA A 390 5.30 -2.47 1.24
C ALA A 390 6.29 -1.77 2.19
N ALA A 391 5.82 -1.27 3.32
CA ALA A 391 6.64 -0.65 4.33
C ALA A 391 6.62 -1.48 5.62
N VAL A 392 7.79 -1.65 6.25
CA VAL A 392 7.97 -2.44 7.46
C VAL A 392 8.77 -1.63 8.47
N PRO A 393 8.33 -1.50 9.73
CA PRO A 393 9.12 -0.84 10.75
C PRO A 393 10.37 -1.66 11.08
N HIS A 394 11.48 -0.99 11.36
CA HIS A 394 12.67 -1.67 11.86
C HIS A 394 12.42 -2.07 13.32
N GLY A 395 12.69 -3.32 13.70
CA GLY A 395 12.18 -3.96 14.94
C GLY A 395 12.59 -3.33 16.28
N ASN A 396 13.44 -2.30 16.28
CA ASN A 396 13.80 -1.49 17.45
C ASN A 396 13.11 -0.11 17.50
N HIS A 397 12.16 0.17 16.60
CA HIS A 397 11.39 1.42 16.58
C HIS A 397 10.04 1.26 17.22
N ALA A 398 9.64 2.26 18.01
CA ALA A 398 8.34 2.30 18.63
C ALA A 398 7.24 2.32 17.56
N SER A 399 6.29 1.40 17.66
CA SER A 399 5.01 1.46 16.95
C SER A 399 3.99 2.21 17.81
N GLN A 400 3.12 2.99 17.17
CA GLN A 400 1.96 3.54 17.88
C GLN A 400 0.94 2.44 18.15
N SER A 401 0.49 2.34 19.40
CA SER A 401 -0.77 1.66 19.72
C SER A 401 -1.92 2.60 19.38
N VAL A 402 -2.73 2.24 18.37
CA VAL A 402 -4.00 2.93 18.11
C VAL A 402 -4.89 2.66 19.31
N THR A 403 -5.02 3.65 20.19
CA THR A 403 -5.97 3.60 21.30
C THR A 403 -7.20 4.37 20.83
N PRO A 404 -8.38 3.73 20.74
CA PRO A 404 -9.58 4.31 20.12
C PRO A 404 -10.08 5.59 20.81
#